data_AF-A0A7X7FYS5-F1
#
_entry.id   AF-A0A7X7FYS5-F1
#
_cell.length_a   1.000
_cell.length_b   1.000
_cell.length_c   1.000
_cell.angle_alpha   90.00
_cell.angle_beta   90.00
_cell.angle_gamma   90.00
#
_symmetry.space_group_name_H-M   'P 1'
#
loop_
_entity.id
_entity.type
_entity.pdbx_description
1 polymer ?
#
loop_
_entity_poly.entity_id
_entity_poly.type
_entity_poly.pdbx_seq_one_letter_code
_entity_poly.pdbx_strand_id
1 'polypeptide(L)'
;MMKIISIANQKGGCGKTTTAINLVSSLGANGQKVLLIDLDPQAHATLGLNCDDQNSIYNVISNITPRKLSIRDIIQTVNEHFDIVPSNVLVGTLEQELADEIGREMKLLEVLSGLKEAYDYVIIDCPPSLGFLTVNALRASHEVIIPVETSRFSVQGVDHLMDIINLIRDRLDHPVEPKVLITMFDSRLRHSFSMMSKIKDKFGGMLLDTIIHVNVKLKEAAVSGKTVLAYDKYCRGAKDYGQLAKELLMRANGKRPEFSLKMRETISQKMEEIAQARFAVQAPAAQSVYVAGNFNDWSISEDFRLKREGDVWNLSVPLKAGAYEYQFIIDGRWQPDPANPRKVQNGLGDMNSLLEVAHG
;
A
#
# COMPACT_ATOMS: atom_id res chain seq x y z
N MET A 1 -0.43 -22.08 16.47
CA MET A 1 -0.38 -22.43 15.04
C MET A 1 0.30 -21.29 14.33
N MET A 2 1.31 -21.59 13.50
CA MET A 2 2.12 -20.60 12.77
C MET A 2 1.25 -19.82 11.77
N LYS A 3 1.32 -18.48 11.80
CA LYS A 3 0.59 -17.59 10.88
C LYS A 3 1.53 -17.05 9.80
N ILE A 4 1.21 -17.30 8.54
CA ILE A 4 2.00 -16.84 7.38
C ILE A 4 1.32 -15.64 6.71
N ILE A 5 2.03 -14.53 6.56
CA ILE A 5 1.54 -13.27 5.99
C ILE A 5 2.48 -12.80 4.89
N SER A 6 1.99 -12.65 3.66
CA SER A 6 2.74 -12.03 2.56
C SER A 6 2.61 -10.52 2.56
N ILE A 7 3.67 -9.81 2.20
CA ILE A 7 3.64 -8.37 1.90
C ILE A 7 3.80 -8.20 0.39
N ALA A 8 2.70 -7.91 -0.32
CA ALA A 8 2.69 -7.92 -1.78
C ALA A 8 2.01 -6.69 -2.38
N ASN A 9 2.55 -6.20 -3.50
CA ASN A 9 2.00 -5.15 -4.36
C ASN A 9 2.87 -5.04 -5.63
N GLN A 10 2.24 -4.94 -6.80
CA GLN A 10 2.91 -4.74 -8.08
C GLN A 10 3.77 -3.46 -8.12
N LYS A 11 3.35 -2.41 -7.41
CA LYS A 11 4.05 -1.13 -7.45
C LYS A 11 5.39 -1.22 -6.70
N GLY A 12 6.48 -0.92 -7.40
CA GLY A 12 7.78 -0.66 -6.78
C GLY A 12 7.71 0.57 -5.86
N GLY A 13 8.41 0.54 -4.73
CA GLY A 13 8.50 1.71 -3.83
C GLY A 13 7.30 1.98 -2.93
N CYS A 14 6.24 1.15 -2.93
CA CYS A 14 5.09 1.31 -2.02
C CYS A 14 5.37 0.94 -0.54
N GLY A 15 6.60 0.53 -0.22
CA GLY A 15 7.01 0.21 1.16
C GLY A 15 6.87 -1.26 1.56
N LYS A 16 6.87 -2.23 0.63
CA LYS A 16 6.85 -3.68 0.92
C LYS A 16 7.96 -4.12 1.88
N THR A 17 9.21 -4.01 1.45
CA THR A 17 10.38 -4.38 2.25
C THR A 17 10.47 -3.61 3.55
N THR A 18 10.21 -2.30 3.51
CA THR A 18 10.17 -1.48 4.73
C THR A 18 9.10 -1.98 5.70
N THR A 19 7.94 -2.39 5.20
CA THR A 19 6.87 -2.98 6.01
C THR A 19 7.30 -4.32 6.57
N ALA A 20 7.83 -5.21 5.73
CA ALA A 20 8.23 -6.55 6.13
C ALA A 20 9.26 -6.52 7.28
N ILE A 21 10.38 -5.80 7.08
CA ILE A 21 11.45 -5.68 8.10
C ILE A 21 10.92 -5.13 9.42
N ASN A 22 10.15 -4.04 9.37
CA ASN A 22 9.78 -3.31 10.59
C ASN A 22 8.56 -3.92 11.28
N LEU A 23 7.66 -4.59 10.54
CA LEU A 23 6.59 -5.39 11.11
C LEU A 23 7.16 -6.59 11.87
N VAL A 24 8.11 -7.32 11.27
CA VAL A 24 8.75 -8.46 11.92
C VAL A 24 9.46 -8.03 13.21
N SER A 25 10.25 -6.96 13.15
CA SER A 25 10.90 -6.38 14.34
C SER A 25 9.90 -6.01 15.43
N SER A 26 8.76 -5.43 15.05
CA SER A 26 7.72 -5.02 15.99
C SER A 26 6.95 -6.20 16.58
N LEU A 27 6.67 -7.25 15.81
CA LEU A 27 6.07 -8.49 16.31
C LEU A 27 7.03 -9.20 17.28
N GLY A 28 8.32 -9.27 16.95
CA GLY A 28 9.36 -9.81 17.84
C GLY A 28 9.47 -9.05 19.16
N ALA A 29 9.39 -7.72 19.13
CA ALA A 29 9.33 -6.90 20.33
C ALA A 29 8.07 -7.10 21.19
N ASN A 30 7.02 -7.73 20.64
CA ASN A 30 5.83 -8.18 21.38
C ASN A 30 5.92 -9.68 21.76
N GLY A 31 7.12 -10.25 21.79
CA GLY A 31 7.40 -11.60 22.27
C GLY A 31 7.02 -12.73 21.32
N GLN A 32 6.73 -12.42 20.05
CA GLN A 32 6.45 -13.44 19.03
C GLN A 32 7.77 -13.94 18.44
N LYS A 33 7.88 -15.25 18.15
CA LYS A 33 8.97 -15.77 17.33
C LYS A 33 8.62 -15.56 15.86
N VAL A 34 9.42 -14.77 15.14
CA VAL A 34 9.08 -14.34 13.78
C VAL A 34 10.20 -14.66 12.79
N LEU A 35 9.82 -15.21 11.65
CA LEU A 35 10.70 -15.42 10.50
C LEU A 35 10.33 -14.43 9.39
N LEU A 36 11.32 -13.70 8.87
CA LEU A 36 11.20 -12.97 7.60
C LEU A 36 11.73 -13.84 6.47
N ILE A 37 11.02 -13.92 5.36
CA ILE A 37 11.50 -14.54 4.12
C ILE A 37 11.61 -13.44 3.08
N ASP A 38 12.84 -13.15 2.68
CA ASP A 38 13.08 -12.31 1.50
C ASP A 38 12.86 -13.18 0.26
N LEU A 39 11.89 -12.82 -0.57
CA LEU A 39 11.61 -13.50 -1.84
C LEU A 39 11.86 -12.58 -3.04
N ASP A 40 12.33 -11.35 -2.81
CA ASP A 40 12.67 -10.43 -3.89
C ASP A 40 14.09 -10.73 -4.39
N PRO A 41 14.31 -11.00 -5.70
CA PRO A 41 15.66 -11.18 -6.24
C PRO A 41 16.59 -9.98 -6.03
N GLN A 42 16.05 -8.78 -5.74
CA GLN A 42 16.85 -7.61 -5.36
C GLN A 42 17.39 -7.67 -3.92
N ALA A 43 16.93 -8.63 -3.12
CA ALA A 43 17.42 -8.92 -1.77
C ALA A 43 17.42 -7.69 -0.83
N HIS A 44 16.49 -6.76 -1.02
CA HIS A 44 16.48 -5.51 -0.25
C HIS A 44 16.26 -5.73 1.24
N ALA A 45 15.55 -6.79 1.65
CA ALA A 45 15.37 -7.10 3.06
C ALA A 45 16.65 -7.68 3.66
N THR A 46 17.28 -8.61 2.93
CA THR A 46 18.55 -9.24 3.29
C THR A 46 19.65 -8.19 3.46
N LEU A 47 19.86 -7.36 2.44
CA LEU A 47 20.87 -6.30 2.44
C LEU A 47 20.55 -5.22 3.48
N GLY A 48 19.27 -4.83 3.59
CA GLY A 48 18.81 -3.81 4.55
C GLY A 48 18.96 -4.22 6.03
N LEU A 49 19.31 -5.47 6.31
CA LEU A 49 19.59 -6.01 7.64
C LEU A 49 21.05 -6.43 7.81
N ASN A 50 21.93 -6.15 6.85
CA ASN A 50 23.33 -6.58 6.82
C ASN A 50 23.51 -8.11 6.96
N CYS A 51 22.60 -8.90 6.40
CA CYS A 51 22.69 -10.36 6.37
C CYS A 51 23.46 -10.83 5.11
N ASP A 52 24.09 -12.00 5.20
CA ASP A 52 24.80 -12.61 4.05
C ASP A 52 23.80 -13.23 3.07
N ASP A 53 24.10 -13.17 1.77
CA ASP A 53 23.23 -13.64 0.69
C ASP A 53 23.81 -14.83 -0.10
N GLN A 54 24.92 -15.43 0.35
CA GLN A 54 25.58 -16.55 -0.34
C GLN A 54 24.72 -17.81 -0.33
N ASN A 55 24.10 -18.11 0.81
CA ASN A 55 23.11 -19.16 0.94
C ASN A 55 21.73 -18.51 1.06
N SER A 56 20.89 -18.69 0.04
CA SER A 56 19.59 -18.04 -0.04
C SER A 56 18.47 -19.05 -0.30
N ILE A 57 17.23 -18.56 -0.31
CA ILE A 57 16.05 -19.36 -0.66
C ILE A 57 16.18 -20.05 -2.04
N TYR A 58 17.02 -19.52 -2.94
CA TYR A 58 17.39 -20.19 -4.20
C TYR A 58 18.00 -21.57 -3.96
N ASN A 59 18.92 -21.72 -3.00
CA ASN A 59 19.58 -23.00 -2.69
C ASN A 59 18.62 -24.08 -2.17
N VAL A 60 17.45 -23.66 -1.70
CA VAL A 60 16.42 -24.55 -1.18
C VAL A 60 15.42 -24.92 -2.27
N ILE A 61 14.97 -23.94 -3.06
CA ILE A 61 13.93 -24.16 -4.07
C ILE A 61 14.49 -24.73 -5.38
N SER A 62 15.62 -24.23 -5.86
CA SER A 62 16.22 -24.62 -7.15
C SER A 62 16.54 -26.13 -7.21
N ASN A 63 16.21 -26.76 -8.32
CA ASN A 63 16.53 -28.16 -8.63
C ASN A 63 17.92 -28.31 -9.27
N ILE A 64 18.46 -27.25 -9.88
CA ILE A 64 19.75 -27.27 -10.57
C ILE A 64 20.88 -26.60 -9.78
N THR A 65 20.59 -26.09 -8.59
CA THR A 65 21.62 -25.47 -7.74
C THR A 65 22.78 -26.43 -7.47
N PRO A 66 24.04 -25.98 -7.61
CA PRO A 66 25.21 -26.82 -7.33
C PRO A 66 25.32 -27.17 -5.84
N ARG A 67 24.63 -26.42 -4.98
CA ARG A 67 24.60 -26.61 -3.53
C ARG A 67 23.15 -26.57 -3.06
N LYS A 68 22.51 -27.74 -3.00
CA LYS A 68 21.18 -27.92 -2.42
C LYS A 68 21.28 -27.85 -0.90
N LEU A 69 20.46 -27.01 -0.29
CA LEU A 69 20.41 -26.81 1.16
C LEU A 69 18.98 -27.02 1.67
N SER A 70 18.83 -27.31 2.96
CA SER A 70 17.53 -27.22 3.62
C SER A 70 17.27 -25.77 4.06
N ILE A 71 16.00 -25.42 4.29
CA ILE A 71 15.67 -24.08 4.81
C ILE A 71 16.37 -23.78 6.15
N ARG A 72 16.60 -24.79 6.99
CA ARG A 72 17.26 -24.60 8.29
C ARG A 72 18.73 -24.23 8.16
N ASP A 73 19.39 -24.63 7.07
CA ASP A 73 20.80 -24.33 6.84
C ASP A 73 21.05 -22.88 6.42
N ILE A 74 19.98 -22.17 6.02
CA ILE A 74 20.07 -20.80 5.49
C ILE A 74 19.40 -19.76 6.38
N ILE A 75 18.73 -20.19 7.46
CA ILE A 75 18.15 -19.27 8.44
C ILE A 75 19.29 -18.54 9.18
N GLN A 76 19.22 -17.21 9.20
CA GLN A 76 20.14 -16.35 9.93
C GLN A 76 19.40 -15.61 11.03
N THR A 77 19.99 -15.54 12.23
CA THR A 77 19.40 -14.82 13.36
C THR A 77 19.77 -13.34 13.31
N VAL A 78 18.76 -12.47 13.25
CA VAL A 78 18.92 -11.01 13.30
C VAL A 78 18.91 -10.54 14.76
N ASN A 79 18.01 -11.08 15.59
CA ASN A 79 17.98 -10.92 17.04
C ASN A 79 17.18 -12.06 17.70
N GLU A 80 17.05 -12.04 19.03
CA GLU A 80 16.44 -13.11 19.86
C GLU A 80 15.06 -13.62 19.36
N HIS A 81 14.24 -12.77 18.76
CA HIS A 81 12.87 -13.10 18.33
C HIS A 81 12.66 -12.96 16.81
N PHE A 82 13.74 -12.70 16.07
CA PHE A 82 13.69 -12.38 14.64
C PHE A 82 14.80 -13.10 13.89
N ASP A 83 14.39 -14.05 13.07
CA ASP A 83 15.23 -14.70 12.06
C ASP A 83 14.87 -14.27 10.63
N ILE A 84 15.80 -14.44 9.70
CA ILE A 84 15.61 -14.18 8.27
C ILE A 84 16.05 -15.37 7.41
N VAL A 85 15.30 -15.61 6.34
CA VAL A 85 15.71 -16.40 5.17
C VAL A 85 16.14 -15.43 4.07
N PRO A 86 17.43 -15.42 3.69
CA PRO A 86 17.97 -14.53 2.68
C PRO A 86 17.46 -14.80 1.26
N SER A 87 17.51 -13.75 0.43
CA SER A 87 17.34 -13.80 -1.03
C SER A 87 18.62 -13.37 -1.73
N ASN A 88 18.73 -13.65 -3.02
CA ASN A 88 19.74 -13.08 -3.91
C ASN A 88 19.23 -13.05 -5.36
N VAL A 89 20.04 -12.49 -6.26
CA VAL A 89 19.69 -12.32 -7.68
C VAL A 89 19.26 -13.63 -8.38
N LEU A 90 19.78 -14.79 -7.94
CA LEU A 90 19.47 -16.09 -8.52
C LEU A 90 18.02 -16.52 -8.27
N VAL A 91 17.36 -16.01 -7.23
CA VAL A 91 15.93 -16.27 -6.97
C VAL A 91 15.06 -15.88 -8.19
N GLY A 92 15.48 -14.88 -8.95
CA GLY A 92 14.80 -14.46 -10.18
C GLY A 92 14.81 -15.49 -11.30
N THR A 93 15.74 -16.45 -11.29
CA THR A 93 15.82 -17.49 -12.34
C THR A 93 14.88 -18.67 -12.07
N LEU A 94 14.32 -18.79 -10.86
CA LEU A 94 13.44 -19.90 -10.46
C LEU A 94 12.20 -20.00 -11.36
N GLU A 95 11.68 -18.87 -11.84
CA GLU A 95 10.50 -18.85 -12.71
C GLU A 95 10.75 -19.60 -14.03
N GLN A 96 11.93 -19.40 -14.62
CA GLN A 96 12.32 -20.08 -15.86
C GLN A 96 12.76 -21.51 -15.58
N GLU A 97 13.50 -21.74 -14.48
CA GLU A 97 14.01 -23.06 -14.10
C GLU A 97 12.88 -24.06 -13.86
N LEU A 98 11.83 -23.63 -13.16
CA LEU A 98 10.72 -24.48 -12.73
C LEU A 98 9.53 -24.37 -13.68
N ALA A 99 9.74 -23.88 -14.91
CA ALA A 99 8.67 -23.52 -15.83
C ALA A 99 7.73 -24.70 -16.14
N ASP A 100 8.33 -25.87 -16.37
CA ASP A 100 7.67 -27.13 -16.75
C ASP A 100 7.37 -28.03 -15.53
N GLU A 101 7.68 -27.57 -14.31
CA GLU A 101 7.48 -28.38 -13.11
C GLU A 101 6.01 -28.38 -12.68
N ILE A 102 5.47 -29.59 -12.49
CA ILE A 102 4.11 -29.77 -11.97
C ILE A 102 4.07 -29.32 -10.51
N GLY A 103 3.11 -28.46 -10.16
CA GLY A 103 2.97 -27.92 -8.80
C GLY A 103 4.02 -26.88 -8.44
N ARG A 104 4.66 -26.24 -9.43
CA ARG A 104 5.65 -25.16 -9.24
C ARG A 104 5.16 -24.01 -8.33
N GLU A 105 3.85 -23.79 -8.26
CA GLU A 105 3.20 -22.79 -7.40
C GLU A 105 3.17 -23.17 -5.91
N MET A 106 3.49 -24.42 -5.56
CA MET A 106 3.48 -24.94 -4.20
C MET A 106 4.87 -24.99 -3.56
N LYS A 107 5.93 -24.63 -4.27
CA LYS A 107 7.32 -24.82 -3.81
C LYS A 107 7.62 -24.13 -2.49
N LEU A 108 7.19 -22.89 -2.31
CA LEU A 108 7.40 -22.22 -1.03
C LEU A 108 6.57 -22.86 0.09
N LEU A 109 5.34 -23.28 -0.18
CA LEU A 109 4.49 -23.98 0.79
C LEU A 109 5.13 -25.30 1.27
N GLU A 110 5.68 -26.09 0.34
CA GLU A 110 6.42 -27.32 0.64
C GLU A 110 7.63 -27.04 1.54
N VAL A 111 8.41 -26.01 1.21
CA VAL A 111 9.57 -25.59 2.02
C VAL A 111 9.15 -25.19 3.44
N LEU A 112 8.09 -24.41 3.60
CA LEU A 112 7.61 -23.95 4.91
C LEU A 112 6.97 -25.05 5.75
N SER A 113 6.54 -26.15 5.13
CA SER A 113 6.01 -27.29 5.87
C SER A 113 7.03 -27.90 6.84
N GLY A 114 8.33 -27.76 6.56
CA GLY A 114 9.44 -28.21 7.42
C GLY A 114 9.73 -27.33 8.65
N LEU A 115 9.07 -26.16 8.74
CA LEU A 115 9.21 -25.18 9.83
C LEU A 115 7.99 -25.11 10.75
N LYS A 116 7.04 -26.04 10.62
CA LYS A 116 5.88 -26.11 11.51
C LYS A 116 6.33 -26.08 12.98
N GLU A 117 5.67 -25.25 13.77
CA GLU A 117 5.87 -25.06 15.22
C GLU A 117 7.15 -24.31 15.66
N ALA A 118 8.03 -23.92 14.73
CA ALA A 118 9.23 -23.15 15.09
C ALA A 118 8.94 -21.65 15.31
N TYR A 119 7.97 -21.11 14.58
CA TYR A 119 7.63 -19.69 14.56
C TYR A 119 6.14 -19.46 14.81
N ASP A 120 5.84 -18.35 15.49
CA ASP A 120 4.47 -17.86 15.66
C ASP A 120 4.02 -17.17 14.37
N TYR A 121 4.92 -16.41 13.74
CA TYR A 121 4.67 -15.67 12.50
C TYR A 121 5.76 -15.90 11.46
N VAL A 122 5.36 -16.01 10.20
CA VAL A 122 6.24 -15.94 9.02
C VAL A 122 5.77 -14.80 8.15
N ILE A 123 6.63 -13.84 7.88
CA ILE A 123 6.37 -12.71 6.99
C ILE A 123 7.16 -12.93 5.70
N ILE A 124 6.52 -12.80 4.55
CA ILE A 124 7.16 -12.98 3.23
C ILE A 124 7.22 -11.63 2.51
N ASP A 125 8.42 -11.10 2.25
CA ASP A 125 8.63 -9.90 1.43
C ASP A 125 8.60 -10.29 -0.05
N CYS A 126 7.54 -9.90 -0.76
CA CYS A 126 7.35 -10.28 -2.16
C CYS A 126 8.01 -9.29 -3.12
N PRO A 127 8.48 -9.75 -4.30
CA PRO A 127 8.97 -8.86 -5.34
C PRO A 127 7.86 -7.92 -5.87
N PRO A 128 8.22 -6.85 -6.59
CA PRO A 128 7.23 -5.99 -7.27
C PRO A 128 6.56 -6.67 -8.47
N SER A 129 6.96 -7.89 -8.85
CA SER A 129 6.26 -8.65 -9.89
C SER A 129 5.07 -9.40 -9.29
N LEU A 130 4.02 -9.52 -10.09
CA LEU A 130 2.82 -10.30 -9.76
C LEU A 130 2.87 -11.70 -10.41
N GLY A 131 4.08 -12.23 -10.62
CA GLY A 131 4.34 -13.50 -11.30
C GLY A 131 4.59 -14.67 -10.35
N PHE A 132 5.41 -15.62 -10.81
CA PHE A 132 5.67 -16.91 -10.14
C PHE A 132 5.97 -16.82 -8.63
N LEU A 133 6.88 -15.92 -8.23
CA LEU A 133 7.32 -15.80 -6.84
C LEU A 133 6.19 -15.29 -5.93
N THR A 134 5.43 -14.30 -6.38
CA THR A 134 4.28 -13.77 -5.64
C THR A 134 3.15 -14.80 -5.53
N VAL A 135 2.92 -15.60 -6.57
CA VAL A 135 1.95 -16.70 -6.51
C VAL A 135 2.37 -17.75 -5.47
N ASN A 136 3.66 -18.13 -5.42
CA ASN A 136 4.18 -19.04 -4.40
C ASN A 136 4.02 -18.47 -2.98
N ALA A 137 4.32 -17.18 -2.79
CA ALA A 137 4.13 -16.50 -1.51
C ALA A 137 2.67 -16.53 -1.06
N LEU A 138 1.74 -16.17 -1.94
CA LEU A 138 0.31 -16.17 -1.66
C LEU A 138 -0.23 -17.59 -1.42
N ARG A 139 0.20 -18.58 -2.20
CA ARG A 139 -0.19 -19.99 -2.02
C ARG A 139 0.23 -20.56 -0.67
N ALA A 140 1.33 -20.05 -0.10
CA ALA A 140 1.80 -20.41 1.23
C ALA A 140 1.17 -19.57 2.35
N SER A 141 0.50 -18.47 2.03
CA SER A 141 0.07 -17.47 3.03
C SER A 141 -1.37 -17.65 3.48
N HIS A 142 -1.64 -17.28 4.73
CA HIS A 142 -3.01 -17.18 5.26
C HIS A 142 -3.59 -15.79 4.99
N GLU A 143 -2.73 -14.78 5.00
CA GLU A 143 -3.11 -13.38 4.79
C GLU A 143 -2.11 -12.70 3.86
N VAL A 144 -2.55 -11.62 3.22
CA VAL A 144 -1.68 -10.73 2.47
C VAL A 144 -1.93 -9.29 2.91
N ILE A 145 -0.85 -8.60 3.29
CA ILE A 145 -0.86 -7.16 3.51
C ILE A 145 -0.43 -6.49 2.21
N ILE A 146 -1.20 -5.49 1.77
CA ILE A 146 -1.01 -4.75 0.53
C ILE A 146 -0.64 -3.31 0.89
N PRO A 147 0.67 -2.96 0.94
CA PRO A 147 1.11 -1.60 1.20
C PRO A 147 0.72 -0.68 0.05
N VAL A 148 0.03 0.42 0.33
CA VAL A 148 -0.42 1.39 -0.66
C VAL A 148 -0.01 2.80 -0.25
N GLU A 149 0.72 3.50 -1.12
CA GLU A 149 0.98 4.92 -0.91
C GLU A 149 -0.28 5.75 -1.26
N THR A 150 -0.39 6.98 -0.81
CA THR A 150 -1.49 7.86 -1.23
C THR A 150 -1.17 8.58 -2.55
N SER A 151 -1.18 7.86 -3.68
CA SER A 151 -1.01 8.44 -5.01
C SER A 151 -1.95 7.83 -6.04
N ARG A 152 -2.05 8.48 -7.21
CA ARG A 152 -3.05 8.16 -8.26
C ARG A 152 -3.09 6.69 -8.67
N PHE A 153 -1.94 6.00 -8.71
CA PHE A 153 -1.83 4.62 -9.17
C PHE A 153 -2.08 3.56 -8.10
N SER A 154 -2.28 3.96 -6.84
CA SER A 154 -2.34 3.03 -5.71
C SER A 154 -3.58 2.15 -5.70
N VAL A 155 -4.71 2.64 -6.23
CA VAL A 155 -5.95 1.86 -6.30
C VAL A 155 -5.83 0.73 -7.34
N GLN A 156 -5.23 1.02 -8.49
CA GLN A 156 -5.06 0.04 -9.58
C GLN A 156 -4.14 -1.12 -9.16
N GLY A 157 -3.08 -0.83 -8.40
CA GLY A 157 -2.17 -1.87 -7.90
C GLY A 157 -2.85 -2.86 -6.95
N VAL A 158 -3.85 -2.41 -6.18
CA VAL A 158 -4.66 -3.30 -5.34
C VAL A 158 -5.57 -4.17 -6.21
N ASP A 159 -6.22 -3.60 -7.23
CA ASP A 159 -7.12 -4.35 -8.11
C ASP A 159 -6.40 -5.53 -8.80
N HIS A 160 -5.22 -5.28 -9.38
CA HIS A 160 -4.44 -6.35 -10.02
C HIS A 160 -4.03 -7.47 -9.05
N LEU A 161 -3.70 -7.13 -7.80
CA LEU A 161 -3.37 -8.13 -6.79
C LEU A 161 -4.62 -8.90 -6.35
N MET A 162 -5.78 -8.25 -6.26
CA MET A 162 -7.06 -8.91 -5.98
C MET A 162 -7.42 -9.93 -7.07
N ASP A 163 -7.14 -9.63 -8.34
CA ASP A 163 -7.34 -10.59 -9.44
C ASP A 163 -6.54 -11.88 -9.23
N ILE A 164 -5.29 -11.76 -8.74
CA ILE A 164 -4.44 -12.92 -8.45
C ILE A 164 -4.91 -13.67 -7.21
N ILE A 165 -5.31 -12.97 -6.17
CA ILE A 165 -5.88 -13.60 -4.97
C ILE A 165 -7.13 -14.41 -5.34
N ASN A 166 -7.99 -13.86 -6.19
CA ASN A 166 -9.16 -14.56 -6.71
C ASN A 166 -8.75 -15.77 -7.56
N LEU A 167 -7.75 -15.64 -8.43
CA LEU A 167 -7.24 -16.75 -9.23
C LEU A 167 -6.71 -17.90 -8.34
N ILE A 168 -5.95 -17.58 -7.30
CA ILE A 168 -5.41 -18.57 -6.35
C ILE A 168 -6.55 -19.25 -5.59
N ARG A 169 -7.54 -18.48 -5.12
CA ARG A 169 -8.74 -19.04 -4.49
C ARG A 169 -9.47 -20.01 -5.43
N ASP A 170 -9.73 -19.58 -6.66
CA ASP A 170 -10.60 -20.31 -7.58
C ASP A 170 -9.91 -21.49 -8.27
N ARG A 171 -8.59 -21.44 -8.47
CA ARG A 171 -7.81 -22.48 -9.17
C ARG A 171 -7.08 -23.42 -8.23
N LEU A 172 -6.67 -22.95 -7.06
CA LEU A 172 -5.83 -23.70 -6.11
C LEU A 172 -6.56 -24.02 -4.79
N ASP A 173 -7.85 -23.66 -4.70
CA ASP A 173 -8.69 -23.84 -3.51
C ASP A 173 -8.03 -23.28 -2.24
N HIS A 174 -7.39 -22.11 -2.37
CA HIS A 174 -6.60 -21.51 -1.30
C HIS A 174 -7.03 -20.06 -1.05
N PRO A 175 -7.98 -19.82 -0.13
CA PRO A 175 -8.38 -18.47 0.21
C PRO A 175 -7.28 -17.76 1.01
N VAL A 176 -6.88 -16.57 0.55
CA VAL A 176 -5.95 -15.67 1.25
C VAL A 176 -6.72 -14.43 1.67
N GLU A 177 -6.65 -14.04 2.95
CA GLU A 177 -7.34 -12.84 3.45
C GLU A 177 -6.54 -11.57 3.10
N PRO A 178 -7.08 -10.66 2.26
CA PRO A 178 -6.41 -9.40 1.93
C PRO A 178 -6.59 -8.33 3.00
N LYS A 179 -5.52 -7.60 3.30
CA LYS A 179 -5.50 -6.44 4.19
C LYS A 179 -4.77 -5.28 3.53
N VAL A 180 -5.39 -4.10 3.44
CA VAL A 180 -4.77 -2.92 2.82
C VAL A 180 -4.10 -2.08 3.90
N LEU A 181 -2.81 -1.75 3.72
CA LEU A 181 -2.04 -0.90 4.63
C LEU A 181 -1.69 0.41 3.93
N ILE A 182 -2.15 1.55 4.44
CA ILE A 182 -1.70 2.85 3.91
C ILE A 182 -0.29 3.12 4.41
N THR A 183 0.63 3.35 3.48
CA THR A 183 2.02 3.66 3.74
C THR A 183 2.41 5.04 3.19
N MET A 184 3.54 5.55 3.65
CA MET A 184 4.09 6.84 3.23
C MET A 184 3.07 7.99 3.31
N PHE A 185 2.21 7.96 4.33
CA PHE A 185 1.18 8.97 4.50
C PHE A 185 1.79 10.29 4.97
N ASP A 186 1.62 11.34 4.18
CA ASP A 186 1.99 12.70 4.57
C ASP A 186 0.77 13.47 5.06
N SER A 187 0.67 13.62 6.38
CA SER A 187 -0.43 14.33 7.03
C SER A 187 -0.48 15.84 6.74
N ARG A 188 0.51 16.38 6.02
CA ARG A 188 0.55 17.78 5.58
C ARG A 188 -0.07 17.97 4.20
N LEU A 189 -0.16 16.91 3.40
CA LEU A 189 -0.61 16.99 2.02
C LEU A 189 -2.12 16.72 1.90
N ARG A 190 -2.86 17.64 1.28
CA ARG A 190 -4.30 17.49 1.03
C ARG A 190 -4.62 16.26 0.18
N HIS A 191 -3.79 16.01 -0.84
CA HIS A 191 -3.95 14.86 -1.73
C HIS A 191 -3.93 13.54 -0.97
N SER A 192 -3.13 13.42 0.10
CA SER A 192 -3.07 12.20 0.92
C SER A 192 -4.41 11.86 1.58
N PHE A 193 -5.12 12.84 2.11
CA PHE A 193 -6.45 12.64 2.70
C PHE A 193 -7.51 12.30 1.65
N SER A 194 -7.51 12.99 0.51
CA SER A 194 -8.44 12.70 -0.59
C SER A 194 -8.26 11.27 -1.12
N MET A 195 -7.01 10.85 -1.34
CA MET A 195 -6.70 9.48 -1.77
C MET A 195 -7.04 8.45 -0.70
N MET A 196 -6.80 8.75 0.58
CA MET A 196 -7.21 7.89 1.68
C MET A 196 -8.72 7.66 1.69
N SER A 197 -9.54 8.70 1.47
CA SER A 197 -11.00 8.55 1.36
C SER A 197 -11.35 7.57 0.25
N LYS A 198 -10.79 7.75 -0.96
CA LYS A 198 -11.05 6.85 -2.10
C LYS A 198 -10.67 5.39 -1.79
N ILE A 199 -9.52 5.18 -1.13
CA ILE A 199 -9.08 3.84 -0.70
C ILE A 199 -10.06 3.26 0.33
N LYS A 200 -10.52 4.05 1.29
CA LYS A 200 -11.49 3.64 2.31
C LYS A 200 -12.85 3.30 1.70
N ASP A 201 -13.33 4.09 0.76
CA ASP A 201 -14.62 3.88 0.09
C ASP A 201 -14.61 2.56 -0.71
N LYS A 202 -13.47 2.23 -1.34
CA LYS A 202 -13.34 1.01 -2.14
C LYS A 202 -12.96 -0.24 -1.34
N PHE A 203 -12.07 -0.10 -0.35
CA PHE A 203 -11.44 -1.24 0.35
C PHE A 203 -11.67 -1.24 1.86
N GLY A 204 -12.67 -0.50 2.37
CA GLY A 204 -12.88 -0.29 3.80
C GLY A 204 -13.01 -1.56 4.65
N GLY A 205 -13.55 -2.65 4.09
CA GLY A 205 -13.64 -3.94 4.77
C GLY A 205 -12.28 -4.65 4.98
N MET A 206 -11.29 -4.31 4.13
CA MET A 206 -9.93 -4.87 4.15
C MET A 206 -8.92 -3.89 4.74
N LEU A 207 -9.29 -2.63 4.97
CA LEU A 207 -8.38 -1.58 5.42
C LEU A 207 -7.90 -1.82 6.85
N LEU A 208 -6.59 -1.74 7.05
CA LEU A 208 -5.97 -1.67 8.37
C LEU A 208 -6.18 -0.26 8.94
N ASP A 209 -6.43 -0.20 10.25
CA ASP A 209 -6.67 1.05 10.92
C ASP A 209 -5.35 1.83 11.12
N THR A 210 -4.24 1.12 11.25
CA THR A 210 -2.90 1.71 11.32
C THR A 210 -2.47 2.26 9.97
N ILE A 211 -1.86 3.44 9.99
CA ILE A 211 -1.26 4.10 8.83
C ILE A 211 0.22 4.33 9.11
N ILE A 212 1.07 4.06 8.13
CA ILE A 212 2.51 4.32 8.23
C ILE A 212 2.80 5.69 7.61
N HIS A 213 3.32 6.61 8.42
CA HIS A 213 3.62 7.97 7.99
C HIS A 213 4.97 8.06 7.28
N VAL A 214 5.13 9.11 6.46
CA VAL A 214 6.46 9.49 5.94
C VAL A 214 7.39 9.75 7.12
N ASN A 215 8.51 9.02 7.16
CA ASN A 215 9.51 9.18 8.20
C ASN A 215 10.92 8.92 7.64
N VAL A 216 11.82 9.89 7.80
CA VAL A 216 13.21 9.80 7.33
C VAL A 216 14.01 8.72 8.06
N LYS A 217 13.71 8.44 9.34
CA LYS A 217 14.37 7.44 10.17
C LYS A 217 14.18 6.02 9.63
N LEU A 218 13.10 5.74 8.88
CA LEU A 218 12.94 4.45 8.20
C LEU A 218 14.01 4.24 7.12
N LYS A 219 14.35 5.30 6.37
CA LYS A 219 15.39 5.24 5.35
C LYS A 219 16.79 5.18 5.98
N GLU A 220 17.04 6.01 7.00
CA GLU A 220 18.32 6.02 7.73
C GLU A 220 18.60 4.68 8.42
N ALA A 221 17.57 4.05 9.00
CA ALA A 221 17.68 2.73 9.61
C ALA A 221 18.08 1.66 8.58
N ALA A 222 17.42 1.63 7.42
CA ALA A 222 17.75 0.71 6.33
C ALA A 222 19.19 0.91 5.82
N VAL A 223 19.63 2.16 5.62
CA VAL A 223 21.02 2.47 5.24
C VAL A 223 22.01 2.02 6.31
N SER A 224 21.61 2.01 7.58
CA SER A 224 22.44 1.55 8.70
C SER A 224 22.37 0.03 8.92
N GLY A 225 21.65 -0.71 8.06
CA GLY A 225 21.44 -2.14 8.19
C GLY A 225 20.68 -2.55 9.45
N LYS A 226 19.75 -1.70 9.91
CA LYS A 226 19.01 -1.86 11.17
C LYS A 226 17.51 -1.72 10.93
N THR A 227 16.73 -2.43 11.76
CA THR A 227 15.30 -2.13 11.89
C THR A 227 15.11 -0.74 12.51
N VAL A 228 13.99 -0.07 12.23
CA VAL A 228 13.72 1.27 12.79
C VAL A 228 13.62 1.24 14.31
N LEU A 229 13.15 0.12 14.87
CA LEU A 229 13.06 -0.05 16.32
C LEU A 229 14.46 -0.10 16.96
N ALA A 230 15.42 -0.77 16.32
CA ALA A 230 16.80 -0.82 16.77
C ALA A 230 17.57 0.49 16.50
N TYR A 231 17.19 1.23 15.47
CA TYR A 231 17.81 2.51 15.11
C TYR A 231 17.31 3.66 16.00
N ASP A 232 16.00 3.85 16.10
CA ASP A 232 15.35 4.87 16.92
C ASP A 232 13.93 4.42 17.32
N LYS A 233 13.81 3.77 18.47
CA LYS A 233 12.53 3.30 19.03
C LYS A 233 11.52 4.39 19.37
N TYR A 234 11.95 5.65 19.46
CA TYR A 234 11.07 6.75 19.85
C TYR A 234 10.50 7.52 18.64
N CYS A 235 11.07 7.30 17.44
CA CYS A 235 10.59 7.93 16.23
C CYS A 235 9.17 7.48 15.86
N ARG A 236 8.49 8.28 15.03
CA ARG A 236 7.14 7.97 14.56
C ARG A 236 7.07 6.65 13.77
N GLY A 237 8.07 6.33 12.94
CA GLY A 237 8.08 5.08 12.18
C GLY A 237 8.07 3.83 13.08
N ALA A 238 8.85 3.84 14.17
CA ALA A 238 8.83 2.75 15.15
C ALA A 238 7.47 2.64 15.86
N LYS A 239 6.84 3.77 16.19
CA LYS A 239 5.50 3.80 16.79
C LYS A 239 4.43 3.27 15.83
N ASP A 240 4.45 3.68 14.57
CA ASP A 240 3.50 3.26 13.56
C ASP A 240 3.57 1.74 13.33
N TYR A 241 4.78 1.16 13.18
CA TYR A 241 4.93 -0.30 13.04
C TYR A 241 4.61 -1.06 14.34
N GLY A 242 4.90 -0.48 15.50
CA GLY A 242 4.48 -1.03 16.79
C GLY A 242 2.95 -1.07 16.93
N GLN A 243 2.23 -0.08 16.40
CA GLN A 243 0.77 -0.08 16.33
C GLN A 243 0.24 -1.13 15.36
N LEU A 244 0.87 -1.26 14.19
CA LEU A 244 0.50 -2.27 13.19
C LEU A 244 0.63 -3.68 13.77
N ALA A 245 1.74 -3.99 14.45
CA ALA A 245 1.95 -5.28 15.11
C ALA A 245 0.86 -5.57 16.15
N LYS A 246 0.54 -4.59 17.01
CA LYS A 246 -0.54 -4.71 18.01
C LYS A 246 -1.91 -4.93 17.35
N GLU A 247 -2.19 -4.22 16.26
CA GLU A 247 -3.44 -4.39 15.51
C GLU A 247 -3.57 -5.82 14.97
N LEU A 248 -2.51 -6.38 14.36
CA LEU A 248 -2.54 -7.76 13.86
C LEU A 248 -2.73 -8.78 15.00
N LEU A 249 -2.02 -8.60 16.13
CA LEU A 249 -2.15 -9.47 17.31
C LEU A 249 -3.55 -9.40 17.92
N MET A 250 -4.19 -8.22 17.95
CA MET A 250 -5.56 -8.08 18.46
C MET A 250 -6.58 -8.71 17.52
N ARG A 251 -6.46 -8.46 16.20
CA ARG A 251 -7.36 -9.05 15.19
C ARG A 251 -7.29 -10.58 15.20
N ALA A 252 -6.09 -11.15 15.37
CA ALA A 252 -5.90 -12.60 15.52
C ALA A 252 -6.64 -13.19 16.74
N ASN A 253 -6.87 -12.38 17.78
CA ASN A 253 -7.63 -12.74 18.98
C ASN A 253 -9.11 -12.32 18.92
N GLY A 254 -9.63 -11.93 17.74
CA GLY A 254 -11.02 -11.51 17.56
C GLY A 254 -11.37 -10.14 18.17
N LYS A 255 -10.37 -9.34 18.56
CA LYS A 255 -10.55 -8.02 19.18
C LYS A 255 -10.25 -6.90 18.18
N ARG A 256 -10.95 -5.77 18.31
CA ARG A 256 -10.60 -4.51 17.62
C ARG A 256 -9.90 -3.55 18.59
N PRO A 257 -8.79 -2.91 18.19
CA PRO A 257 -8.08 -1.97 19.06
C PRO A 257 -8.88 -0.68 19.33
N GLU A 258 -8.89 -0.20 20.56
CA GLU A 258 -9.53 1.08 20.94
C GLU A 258 -8.86 2.30 20.25
N PHE A 259 -7.57 2.20 19.94
CA PHE A 259 -6.81 3.21 19.20
C PHE A 259 -7.36 3.44 17.78
N SER A 260 -7.92 2.42 17.13
CA SER A 260 -8.49 2.61 15.80
C SER A 260 -9.74 3.48 15.79
N LEU A 261 -10.51 3.48 16.88
CA LEU A 261 -11.66 4.37 17.04
C LEU A 261 -11.21 5.84 17.06
N LYS A 262 -10.20 6.18 17.87
CA LYS A 262 -9.64 7.55 17.94
C LYS A 262 -9.02 8.02 16.62
N MET A 263 -8.35 7.13 15.90
CA MET A 263 -7.80 7.46 14.58
C MET A 263 -8.94 7.74 13.58
N ARG A 264 -9.99 6.91 13.57
CA ARG A 264 -11.19 7.12 12.75
C ARG A 264 -11.90 8.43 13.08
N GLU A 265 -12.02 8.78 14.36
CA GLU A 265 -12.58 10.06 14.83
C GLU A 265 -11.73 11.23 14.33
N THR A 266 -10.40 11.17 14.47
CA THR A 266 -9.49 12.23 14.01
C THR A 266 -9.55 12.40 12.49
N ILE A 267 -9.67 11.30 11.75
CA ILE A 267 -9.85 11.34 10.30
C ILE A 267 -11.21 11.94 9.95
N SER A 268 -12.29 11.55 10.65
CA SER A 268 -13.63 12.12 10.44
C SER A 268 -13.62 13.63 10.67
N GLN A 269 -13.06 14.10 11.79
CA GLN A 269 -12.94 15.52 12.11
C GLN A 269 -12.15 16.29 11.04
N LYS A 270 -11.03 15.73 10.56
CA LYS A 270 -10.25 16.37 9.48
C LYS A 270 -10.90 16.27 8.10
N MET A 271 -11.75 15.28 7.87
CA MET A 271 -12.57 15.16 6.67
C MET A 271 -13.78 16.11 6.72
N GLU A 272 -14.34 16.38 7.91
CA GLU A 272 -15.41 17.37 8.13
C GLU A 272 -14.95 18.81 7.82
N GLU A 273 -13.66 19.12 8.01
CA GLU A 273 -13.07 20.39 7.49
C GLU A 273 -13.06 20.50 5.95
N ILE A 274 -13.41 19.44 5.22
CA ILE A 274 -13.38 19.35 3.77
C ILE A 274 -14.82 19.18 3.24
N ALA A 275 -15.43 20.27 2.82
CA ALA A 275 -16.75 20.27 2.21
C ALA A 275 -16.70 19.74 0.77
N GLN A 276 -17.76 19.04 0.34
CA GLN A 276 -17.93 18.63 -1.05
C GLN A 276 -18.46 19.83 -1.86
N ALA A 277 -17.59 20.50 -2.58
CA ALA A 277 -17.97 21.56 -3.52
C ALA A 277 -18.53 20.94 -4.81
N ARG A 278 -19.79 21.22 -5.11
CA ARG A 278 -20.44 20.76 -6.33
C ARG A 278 -20.23 21.76 -7.45
N PHE A 279 -19.64 21.31 -8.54
CA PHE A 279 -19.57 22.03 -9.81
C PHE A 279 -20.61 21.45 -10.75
N ALA A 280 -21.44 22.31 -11.35
CA ALA A 280 -22.43 21.90 -12.32
C ALA A 280 -22.59 22.93 -13.42
N VAL A 281 -22.75 22.49 -14.67
CA VAL A 281 -23.00 23.37 -15.82
C VAL A 281 -23.94 22.71 -16.81
N GLN A 282 -24.89 23.48 -17.35
CA GLN A 282 -25.78 23.03 -18.40
C GLN A 282 -25.09 23.17 -19.75
N ALA A 283 -24.80 22.04 -20.40
CA ALA A 283 -24.08 22.00 -21.66
C ALA A 283 -24.53 20.77 -22.49
N PRO A 284 -25.75 20.78 -23.03
CA PRO A 284 -26.37 19.59 -23.65
C PRO A 284 -25.65 19.11 -24.92
N ALA A 285 -24.99 20.03 -25.63
CA ALA A 285 -24.25 19.74 -26.85
C ALA A 285 -22.76 19.40 -26.61
N ALA A 286 -22.27 19.51 -25.37
CA ALA A 286 -20.85 19.29 -25.08
C ALA A 286 -20.47 17.80 -25.21
N GLN A 287 -19.24 17.55 -25.67
CA GLN A 287 -18.66 16.20 -25.68
C GLN A 287 -17.78 15.95 -24.45
N SER A 288 -17.21 17.02 -23.91
CA SER A 288 -16.33 16.98 -22.75
C SER A 288 -16.45 18.26 -21.94
N VAL A 289 -16.49 18.10 -20.62
CA VAL A 289 -16.49 19.21 -19.68
C VAL A 289 -15.51 18.91 -18.56
N TYR A 290 -14.61 19.85 -18.30
CA TYR A 290 -13.68 19.83 -17.17
C TYR A 290 -13.87 21.07 -16.31
N VAL A 291 -13.43 21.01 -15.06
CA VAL A 291 -13.28 22.18 -14.20
C VAL A 291 -11.81 22.37 -13.83
N ALA A 292 -11.33 23.60 -13.89
CA ALA A 292 -9.98 23.95 -13.44
C ALA A 292 -10.00 25.25 -12.64
N GLY A 293 -9.12 25.35 -11.66
CA GLY A 293 -9.05 26.47 -10.75
C GLY A 293 -7.82 26.43 -9.86
N ASN A 294 -7.72 27.36 -8.93
CA ASN A 294 -6.60 27.41 -7.99
C ASN A 294 -6.51 26.18 -7.07
N PHE A 295 -7.57 25.37 -6.95
CA PHE A 295 -7.54 24.11 -6.19
C PHE A 295 -6.86 22.95 -6.93
N ASN A 296 -6.61 23.07 -8.24
CA ASN A 296 -5.92 22.06 -9.04
C ASN A 296 -4.84 22.67 -9.94
N ASP A 297 -4.31 23.82 -9.55
CA ASP A 297 -3.27 24.57 -10.28
C ASP A 297 -3.64 24.81 -11.75
N TRP A 298 -4.92 25.07 -12.02
CA TRP A 298 -5.46 25.30 -13.37
C TRP A 298 -5.20 24.16 -14.36
N SER A 299 -5.03 22.93 -13.86
CA SER A 299 -4.72 21.76 -14.68
C SER A 299 -5.98 21.10 -15.26
N ILE A 300 -5.93 20.77 -16.55
CA ILE A 300 -6.94 19.91 -17.21
C ILE A 300 -6.53 18.45 -16.98
N SER A 301 -7.29 17.73 -16.16
CA SER A 301 -7.03 16.30 -15.90
C SER A 301 -8.32 15.51 -15.72
N GLU A 302 -8.27 14.20 -15.99
CA GLU A 302 -9.43 13.31 -15.89
C GLU A 302 -10.04 13.25 -14.48
N ASP A 303 -9.26 13.56 -13.43
CA ASP A 303 -9.76 13.68 -12.06
C ASP A 303 -10.79 14.82 -11.88
N PHE A 304 -10.80 15.80 -12.80
CA PHE A 304 -11.70 16.95 -12.80
C PHE A 304 -12.62 17.00 -14.04
N ARG A 305 -12.79 15.86 -14.71
CA ARG A 305 -13.80 15.71 -15.78
C ARG A 305 -15.18 15.56 -15.17
N LEU A 306 -16.12 16.40 -15.58
CA LEU A 306 -17.51 16.32 -15.15
C LEU A 306 -18.19 15.13 -15.82
N LYS A 307 -19.18 14.55 -15.13
CA LYS A 307 -20.04 13.48 -15.66
C LYS A 307 -21.34 14.06 -16.15
N ARG A 308 -21.85 13.55 -17.27
CA ARG A 308 -23.11 13.98 -17.88
C ARG A 308 -24.30 13.26 -17.25
N GLU A 309 -25.28 14.02 -16.78
CA GLU A 309 -26.58 13.58 -16.29
C GLU A 309 -27.68 14.41 -17.00
N GLY A 310 -28.25 13.85 -18.06
CA GLY A 310 -29.17 14.57 -18.95
C GLY A 310 -28.47 15.71 -19.69
N ASP A 311 -28.94 16.95 -19.46
CA ASP A 311 -28.39 18.18 -20.05
C ASP A 311 -27.35 18.86 -19.16
N VAL A 312 -27.10 18.32 -17.97
CA VAL A 312 -26.20 18.89 -16.96
C VAL A 312 -24.95 18.03 -16.83
N TRP A 313 -23.82 18.70 -16.73
CA TRP A 313 -22.54 18.11 -16.37
C TRP A 313 -22.26 18.43 -14.91
N ASN A 314 -21.84 17.46 -14.11
CA ASN A 314 -21.52 17.71 -12.70
C ASN A 314 -20.30 16.93 -12.18
N LEU A 315 -19.70 17.48 -11.12
CA LEU A 315 -18.61 16.89 -10.36
C LEU A 315 -18.67 17.42 -8.92
N SER A 316 -18.43 16.54 -7.94
CA SER A 316 -18.21 16.96 -6.55
C SER A 316 -16.72 16.87 -6.23
N VAL A 317 -16.15 17.97 -5.74
CA VAL A 317 -14.74 18.08 -5.39
C VAL A 317 -14.62 18.38 -3.90
N PRO A 318 -13.84 17.59 -3.14
CA PRO A 318 -13.55 17.89 -1.75
C PRO A 318 -12.65 19.14 -1.63
N LEU A 319 -13.17 20.23 -1.09
CA LEU A 319 -12.46 21.51 -0.87
C LEU A 319 -12.54 21.92 0.60
N LYS A 320 -11.49 22.54 1.13
CA LYS A 320 -11.56 23.17 2.46
C LYS A 320 -12.44 24.41 2.40
N ALA A 321 -12.86 24.90 3.55
CA ALA A 321 -13.40 26.25 3.64
C ALA A 321 -12.40 27.28 3.09
N GLY A 322 -12.89 28.22 2.29
CA GLY A 322 -12.06 29.21 1.60
C GLY A 322 -12.66 29.69 0.29
N ALA A 323 -11.97 30.65 -0.34
CA ALA A 323 -12.34 31.21 -1.63
C ALA A 323 -11.49 30.59 -2.75
N TYR A 324 -12.15 30.09 -3.78
CA TYR A 324 -11.56 29.39 -4.91
C TYR A 324 -11.97 30.02 -6.23
N GLU A 325 -10.98 30.30 -7.08
CA GLU A 325 -11.23 30.75 -8.44
C GLU A 325 -11.22 29.57 -9.40
N TYR A 326 -12.16 29.54 -10.34
CA TYR A 326 -12.27 28.45 -11.31
C TYR A 326 -12.95 28.86 -12.63
N GLN A 327 -12.78 28.02 -13.64
CA GLN A 327 -13.47 28.05 -14.91
C GLN A 327 -13.84 26.63 -15.36
N PHE A 328 -14.86 26.53 -16.22
CA PHE A 328 -15.13 25.33 -16.98
C PHE A 328 -14.36 25.32 -18.29
N ILE A 329 -13.95 24.13 -18.71
CA ILE A 329 -13.42 23.89 -20.04
C ILE A 329 -14.42 23.01 -20.77
N ILE A 330 -15.19 23.59 -21.69
CA ILE A 330 -16.20 22.89 -22.48
C ILE A 330 -15.64 22.71 -23.89
N ASP A 331 -15.42 21.46 -24.29
CA ASP A 331 -14.83 21.10 -25.59
C ASP A 331 -13.56 21.92 -25.93
N GLY A 332 -12.68 22.06 -24.93
CA GLY A 332 -11.41 22.77 -25.02
C GLY A 332 -11.50 24.29 -24.86
N ARG A 333 -12.69 24.87 -24.65
CA ARG A 333 -12.88 26.31 -24.47
C ARG A 333 -13.08 26.68 -23.00
N TRP A 334 -12.24 27.60 -22.53
CA TRP A 334 -12.32 28.15 -21.18
C TRP A 334 -13.47 29.14 -21.07
N GLN A 335 -14.29 28.98 -20.04
CA GLN A 335 -15.38 29.89 -19.74
C GLN A 335 -15.66 29.93 -18.23
N PRO A 336 -16.00 31.10 -17.67
CA PRO A 336 -16.53 31.15 -16.31
C PRO A 336 -17.84 30.35 -16.23
N ASP A 337 -18.17 29.88 -15.03
CA ASP A 337 -19.48 29.33 -14.73
C ASP A 337 -20.57 30.37 -15.07
N PRO A 338 -21.45 30.07 -16.06
CA PRO A 338 -22.55 30.95 -16.42
C PRO A 338 -23.56 31.14 -15.27
N ALA A 339 -23.71 30.13 -14.41
CA ALA A 339 -24.65 30.12 -13.30
C ALA A 339 -24.09 30.80 -12.03
N ASN A 340 -22.77 31.02 -11.95
CA ASN A 340 -22.16 31.68 -10.80
C ASN A 340 -22.17 33.21 -10.98
N PRO A 341 -22.92 33.96 -10.15
CA PRO A 341 -22.95 35.42 -10.23
C PRO A 341 -21.66 36.07 -9.73
N ARG A 342 -20.83 35.37 -8.95
CA ARG A 342 -19.59 35.91 -8.40
C ARG A 342 -18.43 35.61 -9.35
N LYS A 343 -17.82 36.68 -9.87
CA LYS A 343 -16.69 36.59 -10.80
C LYS A 343 -15.58 37.54 -10.37
N VAL A 344 -14.35 37.13 -10.62
CA VAL A 344 -13.14 37.93 -10.36
C VAL A 344 -12.34 38.04 -11.66
N GLN A 345 -11.77 39.21 -11.91
CA GLN A 345 -10.91 39.42 -13.06
C GLN A 345 -9.51 38.86 -12.77
N ASN A 346 -9.01 38.00 -13.64
CA ASN A 346 -7.69 37.41 -13.51
C ASN A 346 -6.60 38.35 -14.08
N GLY A 347 -5.33 38.03 -13.84
CA GLY A 347 -4.20 38.84 -14.28
C GLY A 347 -4.02 38.98 -15.80
N LEU A 348 -4.78 38.22 -16.60
CA LEU A 348 -4.79 38.26 -18.06
C LEU A 348 -6.00 39.04 -18.61
N GLY A 349 -6.88 39.54 -17.74
CA GLY A 349 -8.05 40.33 -18.10
C GLY A 349 -9.34 39.53 -18.27
N ASP A 350 -9.28 38.19 -18.25
CA ASP A 350 -10.44 37.30 -18.33
C ASP A 350 -11.14 37.14 -16.97
N MET A 351 -12.39 36.66 -16.98
CA MET A 351 -13.20 36.48 -15.77
C MET A 351 -13.16 35.03 -15.27
N ASN A 352 -12.74 34.83 -14.03
CA ASN A 352 -12.87 33.59 -13.28
C ASN A 352 -14.15 33.59 -12.44
N SER A 353 -14.72 32.42 -12.18
CA SER A 353 -15.82 32.26 -11.21
C SER A 353 -15.27 32.09 -9.81
N LEU A 354 -15.91 32.69 -8.82
CA LEU A 354 -15.49 32.62 -7.42
C LEU A 354 -16.43 31.69 -6.65
N LEU A 355 -15.89 30.61 -6.12
CA LEU A 355 -16.55 29.69 -5.22
C LEU A 355 -16.10 29.97 -3.78
N GLU A 356 -17.05 30.27 -2.90
CA GLU A 356 -16.80 30.30 -1.46
C GLU A 356 -17.32 29.01 -0.83
N VAL A 357 -16.41 28.29 -0.19
CA VAL A 357 -16.72 27.11 0.61
C VAL A 357 -16.78 27.55 2.07
N ALA A 358 -17.95 27.40 2.69
CA ALA A 358 -18.15 27.79 4.08
C ALA A 358 -17.41 26.84 5.04
N HIS A 359 -17.08 27.35 6.24
CA HIS A 359 -16.72 26.50 7.37
C HIS A 359 -17.96 25.69 7.78
N GLY A 360 -17.85 24.37 7.76
CA GLY A 360 -18.87 23.45 8.26
C GLY A 360 -18.96 23.42 9.77
#